data_AF-A0A1M6WYC0-F1
#
_entry.id   AF-A0A1M6WYC0-F1
#
_cell.length_a   1.000
_cell.length_b   1.000
_cell.length_c   1.000
_cell.angle_alpha   90.00
_cell.angle_beta   90.00
_cell.angle_gamma   90.00
#
_symmetry.space_group_name_H-M   'P 1'
#
loop_
_entity.id
_entity.type
_entity.pdbx_description
1 polymer ?
#
loop_
_entity_poly.entity_id
_entity_poly.type
_entity_poly.pdbx_seq_one_letter_code
_entity_poly.pdbx_strand_id
1 'polypeptide(L)'
;MTKIVELKYNPFLPQLSILIDGKQPQDFSGLIQYTDEDIWEWSPNICDVIYSELRAEFAIIFTGTREDAELLKIQCTKNYHCIGFKMQEPKVRTSTQKRLGELNQIIKKNRESITPINIRAYFLTQSSTQKYIEEIRKVNVRNLFCVIDIIPIIEKSQFKNDENSFLFFIVESMESAKKLADSYYCKNPMYIICMGEKTRLREVDNHGYFYESIPQDLISSVFECFLGQPLLKAMRYCLDNISVRLRNKEETRKAILIDPLINIKFNEELEVGKSNEIVINAEPPISPLPKVDFRVLDLGIATTDGICVFGKQSGNTVLEAYQYGEKKPFKTFNIHVVKRNRIKKLILEDNELAIGITDCKCMKVDYSPVDADNVKQLTWTSSDSRVATVDKMGRVMGRESGTCKIICTAENVSSTCICTVKPYLQEIKIDMPTNQDGELEMEPTQEILLNIKLVPEDCIDKTLKIGSSDYDIVNVVNNRLIAKNKGTAIVNIQNFPKRKEVKLTVQVGKKKKGFFKALFG
;
A
#
# COMPACT_ATOMS: atom_id res chain seq x y z
N MET A 1 25.31 37.97 -5.48
CA MET A 1 24.39 37.13 -4.67
C MET A 1 25.10 35.82 -4.43
N THR A 2 25.35 35.46 -3.18
CA THR A 2 26.06 34.22 -2.82
C THR A 2 25.27 33.01 -3.30
N LYS A 3 25.96 32.08 -3.95
CA LYS A 3 25.39 30.83 -4.43
C LYS A 3 25.50 29.72 -3.38
N ILE A 4 24.48 28.88 -3.27
CA ILE A 4 24.54 27.71 -2.39
C ILE A 4 24.86 26.48 -3.24
N VAL A 5 25.94 25.78 -2.87
CA VAL A 5 26.36 24.54 -3.52
C VAL A 5 26.18 23.40 -2.54
N GLU A 6 25.29 22.46 -2.86
CA GLU A 6 25.06 21.26 -2.07
C GLU A 6 25.84 20.10 -2.68
N LEU A 7 26.77 19.55 -1.92
CA LEU A 7 27.59 18.41 -2.31
C LEU A 7 27.21 17.22 -1.43
N LYS A 8 26.76 16.13 -2.05
CA LYS A 8 26.41 14.89 -1.35
C LYS A 8 27.27 13.76 -1.87
N TYR A 9 28.16 13.25 -1.03
CA TYR A 9 29.13 12.22 -1.42
C TYR A 9 28.89 10.91 -0.67
N ASN A 10 28.80 9.82 -1.42
CA ASN A 10 28.80 8.47 -0.87
C ASN A 10 30.19 7.83 -1.06
N PRO A 11 30.98 7.60 0.00
CA PRO A 11 32.26 6.92 -0.15
C PRO A 11 32.11 5.42 -0.39
N PHE A 12 30.99 4.77 -0.06
CA PHE A 12 30.86 3.32 -0.21
C PHE A 12 30.61 2.91 -1.67
N LEU A 13 30.12 3.85 -2.46
CA LEU A 13 29.99 3.79 -3.91
C LEU A 13 30.35 5.21 -4.37
N PRO A 14 31.59 5.48 -4.81
CA PRO A 14 32.19 6.82 -4.95
C PRO A 14 31.34 7.68 -5.87
N GLN A 15 30.33 8.33 -5.29
CA GLN A 15 29.29 9.03 -6.03
C GLN A 15 29.04 10.38 -5.41
N LEU A 16 29.24 11.43 -6.20
CA LEU A 16 29.03 12.82 -5.84
C LEU A 16 27.80 13.35 -6.57
N SER A 17 26.78 13.74 -5.80
CA SER A 17 25.65 14.53 -6.27
C SER A 17 25.90 16.01 -5.96
N ILE A 18 25.64 16.86 -6.94
CA ILE A 18 25.92 18.30 -6.90
C ILE A 18 24.63 19.04 -7.23
N LEU A 19 24.22 19.98 -6.38
CA LEU A 19 23.16 20.94 -6.66
C LEU A 19 23.67 22.37 -6.48
N ILE A 20 23.31 23.24 -7.41
CA ILE A 20 23.57 24.69 -7.36
C ILE A 20 22.21 25.37 -7.21
N ASP A 21 22.00 26.06 -6.08
CA ASP A 21 20.71 26.66 -5.70
C ASP A 21 19.53 25.67 -5.86
N GLY A 22 19.75 24.41 -5.44
CA GLY A 22 18.75 23.33 -5.49
C GLY A 22 18.53 22.68 -6.87
N LYS A 23 19.36 22.96 -7.88
CA LYS A 23 19.25 22.40 -9.23
C LYS A 23 20.53 21.69 -9.65
N GLN A 24 20.39 20.58 -10.38
CA GLN A 24 21.54 19.92 -11.00
C GLN A 24 22.24 20.84 -12.01
N PRO A 25 23.59 20.81 -12.08
CA PRO A 25 24.37 21.46 -13.13
C PRO A 25 23.92 21.08 -14.54
N GLN A 26 24.33 21.88 -15.52
CA GLN A 26 24.13 21.54 -16.94
C GLN A 26 25.03 20.37 -17.33
N ASP A 27 24.62 19.56 -18.32
CA ASP A 27 25.28 18.30 -18.66
C ASP A 27 26.73 18.47 -19.16
N PHE A 28 27.12 19.69 -19.54
CA PHE A 28 28.48 20.06 -19.95
C PHE A 28 29.28 20.79 -18.85
N SER A 29 28.76 20.81 -17.62
CA SER A 29 29.43 21.42 -16.47
C SER A 29 30.75 20.72 -16.17
N GLY A 30 31.79 21.50 -15.87
CA GLY A 30 33.07 20.95 -15.41
C GLY A 30 32.96 20.18 -14.09
N LEU A 31 31.88 20.37 -13.33
CA LEU A 31 31.64 19.67 -12.07
C LEU A 31 31.21 18.21 -12.28
N ILE A 32 30.69 17.86 -13.46
CA ILE A 32 30.19 16.51 -13.75
C ILE A 32 31.32 15.49 -13.82
N GLN A 33 32.54 15.91 -14.13
CA GLN A 33 33.69 15.01 -14.17
C GLN A 33 33.99 14.33 -12.81
N TYR A 34 33.45 14.86 -11.71
CA TYR A 34 33.69 14.36 -10.36
C TYR A 34 32.57 13.44 -9.84
N THR A 35 31.54 13.13 -10.64
CA THR A 35 30.35 12.41 -10.16
C THR A 35 30.63 11.00 -9.71
N ASP A 36 31.62 10.33 -10.28
CA ASP A 36 31.93 8.91 -10.03
C ASP A 36 33.38 8.72 -9.56
N GLU A 37 33.96 9.74 -8.93
CA GLU A 37 35.35 9.76 -8.49
C GLU A 37 35.49 9.82 -6.96
N ASP A 38 36.62 9.31 -6.47
CA ASP A 38 36.94 9.36 -5.07
C ASP A 38 37.24 10.79 -4.57
N ILE A 39 36.85 11.10 -3.34
CA ILE A 39 36.99 12.45 -2.76
C ILE A 39 38.39 13.03 -2.81
N TRP A 40 39.42 12.19 -2.72
CA TRP A 40 40.81 12.66 -2.76
C TRP A 40 41.21 13.17 -4.16
N GLU A 41 40.55 12.70 -5.22
CA GLU A 41 40.85 13.11 -6.60
C GLU A 41 40.27 14.48 -6.92
N TRP A 42 39.06 14.77 -6.40
CA TRP A 42 38.34 16.00 -6.73
C TRP A 42 38.41 17.08 -5.66
N SER A 43 38.51 16.72 -4.37
CA SER A 43 38.45 17.71 -3.28
C SER A 43 39.51 18.82 -3.37
N PRO A 44 40.76 18.58 -3.82
CA PRO A 44 41.74 19.67 -3.92
C PRO A 44 41.34 20.76 -4.91
N ASN A 45 40.60 20.42 -5.96
CA ASN A 45 40.29 21.31 -7.09
C ASN A 45 38.83 21.79 -7.10
N ILE A 46 37.94 21.15 -6.33
CA ILE A 46 36.49 21.38 -6.41
C ILE A 46 36.08 22.85 -6.19
N CYS A 47 36.72 23.56 -5.26
CA CYS A 47 36.38 24.96 -4.98
C CYS A 47 36.73 25.87 -6.16
N ASP A 48 37.84 25.61 -6.84
CA ASP A 48 38.26 26.38 -8.02
C ASP A 48 37.35 26.09 -9.20
N VAL A 49 36.95 24.83 -9.40
CA VAL A 49 35.99 24.44 -10.44
C VAL A 49 34.63 25.06 -10.18
N ILE A 50 34.12 25.02 -8.95
CA ILE A 50 32.87 25.68 -8.55
C ILE A 50 32.94 27.18 -8.87
N TYR A 51 34.03 27.87 -8.49
CA TYR A 51 34.17 29.28 -8.80
C TYR A 51 34.22 29.55 -10.31
N SER A 52 34.94 28.71 -11.06
CA SER A 52 35.06 28.87 -12.52
C SER A 52 33.70 28.78 -13.24
N GLU A 53 32.82 27.93 -12.72
CA GLU A 53 31.46 27.69 -13.21
C GLU A 53 30.51 28.84 -12.81
N LEU A 54 30.58 29.26 -11.54
CA LEU A 54 29.64 30.23 -10.97
C LEU A 54 30.01 31.68 -11.22
N ARG A 55 31.31 31.97 -11.32
CA ARG A 55 31.90 33.32 -11.33
C ARG A 55 31.37 34.22 -10.20
N ALA A 56 31.08 33.62 -9.05
CA ALA A 56 30.50 34.26 -7.87
C ALA A 56 30.99 33.58 -6.58
N GLU A 57 30.91 34.31 -5.48
CA GLU A 57 31.08 33.73 -4.14
C GLU A 57 30.03 32.67 -3.86
N PHE A 58 30.42 31.63 -3.14
CA PHE A 58 29.57 30.49 -2.84
C PHE A 58 29.77 29.98 -1.42
N ALA A 59 28.77 29.26 -0.92
CA ALA A 59 28.85 28.51 0.32
C ALA A 59 28.54 27.03 0.03
N ILE A 60 29.31 26.12 0.64
CA ILE A 60 29.15 24.68 0.48
C ILE A 60 28.34 24.10 1.63
N ILE A 61 27.32 23.32 1.30
CA ILE A 61 26.63 22.41 2.20
C ILE A 61 27.05 21.00 1.83
N PHE A 62 27.81 20.33 2.69
CA PHE A 62 28.33 18.99 2.42
C PHE A 62 27.58 17.92 3.22
N THR A 63 27.11 16.87 2.54
CA THR A 63 26.51 15.67 3.14
C THR A 63 27.37 14.46 2.82
N GLY A 64 27.93 13.83 3.85
CA GLY A 64 28.84 12.69 3.70
C GLY A 64 29.34 12.20 5.05
N THR A 65 30.47 11.47 5.07
CA THR A 65 31.09 11.08 6.35
C THR A 65 31.73 12.30 7.03
N ARG A 66 32.06 12.17 8.33
CA ARG A 66 32.70 13.26 9.07
C ARG A 66 34.12 13.49 8.57
N GLU A 67 34.81 12.39 8.27
CA GLU A 67 36.15 12.34 7.73
C GLU A 67 36.20 13.07 6.38
N ASP A 68 35.29 12.75 5.46
CA ASP A 68 35.17 13.43 4.16
C ASP A 68 34.86 14.93 4.31
N ALA A 69 34.03 15.29 5.30
CA ALA A 69 33.69 16.68 5.57
C ALA A 69 34.90 17.48 6.07
N GLU A 70 35.77 16.87 6.87
CA GLU A 70 37.02 17.51 7.33
C GLU A 70 37.98 17.77 6.17
N LEU A 71 38.14 16.81 5.26
CA LEU A 71 38.93 16.99 4.03
C LEU A 71 38.46 18.22 3.25
N LEU A 72 37.16 18.28 2.97
CA LEU A 72 36.58 19.34 2.15
C LEU A 72 36.59 20.69 2.86
N LYS A 73 36.39 20.71 4.19
CA LYS A 73 36.44 21.93 5.00
C LYS A 73 37.79 22.63 4.88
N ILE A 74 38.90 21.87 4.89
CA ILE A 74 40.24 22.43 4.71
C ILE A 74 40.34 23.18 3.36
N GLN A 75 39.83 22.57 2.28
CA GLN A 75 39.85 23.19 0.95
C GLN A 75 38.98 24.45 0.88
N CYS A 76 37.81 24.41 1.50
CA CYS A 76 36.92 25.56 1.60
C CYS A 76 37.59 26.73 2.33
N THR A 77 38.34 26.47 3.41
CA THR A 77 39.04 27.53 4.15
C THR A 77 40.23 28.14 3.39
N LYS A 78 40.79 27.43 2.42
CA LYS A 78 41.90 27.92 1.59
C LYS A 78 41.43 28.77 0.40
N ASN A 79 40.19 28.58 -0.06
CA ASN A 79 39.66 29.26 -1.22
C ASN A 79 38.92 30.55 -0.83
N TYR A 80 39.37 31.68 -1.36
CA TYR A 80 38.83 33.01 -0.99
C TYR A 80 37.40 33.28 -1.48
N HIS A 81 36.88 32.51 -2.43
CA HIS A 81 35.50 32.61 -2.92
C HIS A 81 34.51 31.73 -2.17
N CYS A 82 35.01 30.75 -1.41
CA CYS A 82 34.19 29.91 -0.56
C CYS A 82 33.94 30.60 0.78
N ILE A 83 32.85 31.36 0.87
CA ILE A 83 32.56 32.19 2.04
C ILE A 83 31.88 31.43 3.18
N GLY A 84 31.57 30.14 2.99
CA GLY A 84 30.97 29.32 4.05
C GLY A 84 31.01 27.82 3.77
N PHE A 85 31.12 27.03 4.84
CA PHE A 85 31.05 25.57 4.79
C PHE A 85 30.16 25.06 5.93
N LYS A 86 29.19 24.20 5.60
CA LYS A 86 28.31 23.55 6.57
C LYS A 86 28.25 22.06 6.29
N MET A 87 28.58 21.25 7.29
CA MET A 87 28.33 19.81 7.25
C MET A 87 26.86 19.50 7.60
N GLN A 88 26.26 18.57 6.86
CA GLN A 88 25.03 17.90 7.18
C GLN A 88 25.30 16.39 7.35
N GLU A 89 24.72 15.78 8.37
CA GLU A 89 24.87 14.35 8.57
C GLU A 89 23.97 13.57 7.59
N PRO A 90 24.44 12.43 7.04
CA PRO A 90 23.63 11.60 6.16
C PRO A 90 22.41 11.05 6.91
N LYS A 91 21.35 10.76 6.15
CA LYS A 91 20.10 10.25 6.72
C LYS A 91 20.27 8.84 7.28
N VAL A 92 21.12 8.02 6.64
CA VAL A 92 21.52 6.71 7.12
C VAL A 92 22.92 6.78 7.75
N ARG A 93 22.96 6.69 9.08
CA ARG A 93 24.19 6.84 9.88
C ARG A 93 24.72 5.48 10.29
N THR A 94 25.50 4.87 9.41
CA THR A 94 26.17 3.59 9.68
C THR A 94 27.65 3.77 9.42
N SER A 95 28.48 3.48 10.43
CA SER A 95 29.94 3.52 10.30
C SER A 95 30.44 2.41 9.38
N THR A 96 31.62 2.60 8.78
CA THR A 96 32.26 1.60 7.91
C THR A 96 32.39 0.23 8.61
N GLN A 97 32.77 0.21 9.90
CA GLN A 97 32.90 -1.03 10.67
C GLN A 97 31.55 -1.73 10.84
N LYS A 98 30.47 -0.98 11.12
CA LYS A 98 29.13 -1.56 11.24
C LYS A 98 28.62 -2.08 9.90
N ARG A 99 28.89 -1.36 8.80
CA ARG A 99 28.59 -1.82 7.43
C ARG A 99 29.32 -3.12 7.08
N LEU A 100 30.59 -3.24 7.45
CA LEU A 100 31.34 -4.50 7.33
C LEU A 100 30.73 -5.62 8.17
N GLY A 101 30.23 -5.32 9.37
CA GLY A 101 29.45 -6.26 10.18
C GLY A 101 28.17 -6.74 9.48
N GLU A 102 27.41 -5.82 8.88
CA GLU A 102 26.21 -6.13 8.09
C GLU A 102 26.56 -6.98 6.85
N LEU A 103 27.65 -6.66 6.14
CA LEU A 103 28.14 -7.47 5.03
C LEU A 103 28.53 -8.88 5.47
N ASN A 104 29.18 -9.05 6.62
CA ASN A 104 29.49 -10.36 7.18
C ASN A 104 28.20 -11.19 7.43
N GLN A 105 27.14 -10.55 7.93
CA GLN A 105 25.85 -11.22 8.10
C GLN A 105 25.24 -11.64 6.75
N ILE A 106 25.31 -10.79 5.73
CA ILE A 106 24.84 -11.10 4.36
C ILE A 106 25.61 -12.30 3.79
N ILE A 107 26.94 -12.32 3.93
CA ILE A 107 27.80 -13.44 3.48
C ILE A 107 27.38 -14.75 4.15
N LYS A 108 27.26 -14.75 5.48
CA LYS A 108 26.87 -15.94 6.26
C LYS A 108 25.49 -16.44 5.88
N LYS A 109 24.52 -15.53 5.76
CA LYS A 109 23.12 -15.85 5.39
C LYS A 109 23.05 -16.54 4.02
N ASN A 110 23.84 -16.06 3.06
CA ASN A 110 23.86 -16.59 1.70
C ASN A 110 24.85 -17.75 1.49
N ARG A 111 25.58 -18.18 2.54
CA ARG A 111 26.61 -19.23 2.50
C ARG A 111 27.72 -18.95 1.47
N GLU A 112 28.03 -17.67 1.28
CA GLU A 112 29.10 -17.23 0.40
C GLU A 112 30.45 -17.27 1.12
N SER A 113 31.54 -17.28 0.34
CA SER A 113 32.90 -17.12 0.84
C SER A 113 33.57 -15.93 0.16
N ILE A 114 34.43 -15.25 0.92
CA ILE A 114 35.22 -14.13 0.41
C ILE A 114 36.70 -14.41 0.65
N THR A 115 37.51 -14.10 -0.35
CA THR A 115 38.95 -14.04 -0.22
C THR A 115 39.33 -12.63 0.22
N PRO A 116 40.01 -12.45 1.36
CA PRO A 116 40.41 -11.13 1.82
C PRO A 116 41.36 -10.47 0.82
N ILE A 117 41.18 -9.17 0.57
CA ILE A 117 42.12 -8.41 -0.24
C ILE A 117 43.44 -8.23 0.51
N ASN A 118 44.57 -8.38 -0.18
CA ASN A 118 45.87 -8.00 0.37
C ASN A 118 46.18 -6.55 -0.01
N ILE A 119 46.25 -5.68 1.00
CA ILE A 119 46.62 -4.28 0.89
C ILE A 119 48.07 -4.13 1.34
N ARG A 120 48.89 -3.44 0.56
CA ARG A 120 50.30 -3.20 0.87
C ARG A 120 50.50 -1.76 1.34
N ALA A 121 50.85 -1.59 2.61
CA ALA A 121 51.18 -0.30 3.19
C ALA A 121 52.70 -0.13 3.22
N TYR A 122 53.22 0.64 2.27
CA TYR A 122 54.64 0.95 2.16
C TYR A 122 54.99 2.11 3.08
N PHE A 123 55.96 1.94 3.99
CA PHE A 123 56.40 2.99 4.90
C PHE A 123 57.80 3.46 4.53
N LEU A 124 57.90 4.69 4.03
CA LEU A 124 59.17 5.37 3.84
C LEU A 124 59.47 6.24 5.06
N THR A 125 60.67 6.04 5.63
CA THR A 125 61.14 6.81 6.80
C THR A 125 62.47 7.48 6.48
N GLN A 126 62.72 8.62 7.13
CA GLN A 126 64.03 9.29 7.14
C GLN A 126 64.85 8.80 8.33
N SER A 127 66.17 9.03 8.33
CA SER A 127 67.09 8.57 9.38
C SER A 127 66.63 8.91 10.80
N SER A 128 66.00 10.08 11.00
CA SER A 128 65.50 10.52 12.30
C SER A 128 64.18 9.85 12.74
N THR A 129 63.39 9.36 11.78
CA THR A 129 62.09 8.70 12.01
C THR A 129 62.15 7.18 11.93
N GLN A 130 63.30 6.61 11.54
CA GLN A 130 63.48 5.17 11.37
C GLN A 130 63.20 4.36 12.64
N LYS A 131 63.41 4.97 13.82
CA LYS A 131 63.12 4.38 15.14
C LYS A 131 61.66 3.93 15.31
N TYR A 132 60.71 4.54 14.59
CA TYR A 132 59.29 4.22 14.70
C TYR A 132 58.88 2.97 13.92
N ILE A 133 59.72 2.49 12.99
CA ILE A 133 59.32 1.43 12.06
C ILE A 133 59.03 0.10 12.76
N GLU A 134 59.79 -0.22 13.80
CA GLU A 134 59.63 -1.46 14.57
C GLU A 134 58.34 -1.45 15.40
N GLU A 135 57.84 -0.28 15.78
CA GLU A 135 56.54 -0.16 16.43
C GLU A 135 55.41 -0.25 15.41
N ILE A 136 55.55 0.42 14.25
CA ILE A 136 54.57 0.34 13.16
C ILE A 136 54.40 -1.10 12.67
N ARG A 137 55.49 -1.88 12.56
CA ARG A 137 55.45 -3.30 12.19
C ARG A 137 54.61 -4.18 13.14
N LYS A 138 54.40 -3.75 14.39
CA LYS A 138 53.57 -4.49 15.35
C LYS A 138 52.07 -4.30 15.07
N VAL A 139 51.70 -3.30 14.27
CA VAL A 139 50.30 -3.09 13.87
C VAL A 139 49.87 -4.24 12.97
N ASN A 140 48.94 -5.05 13.47
CA ASN A 140 48.40 -6.19 12.73
C ASN A 140 46.96 -5.91 12.33
N VAL A 141 46.71 -5.74 11.03
CA VAL A 141 45.37 -5.58 10.49
C VAL A 141 45.04 -6.79 9.62
N ARG A 142 44.32 -7.74 10.20
CA ARG A 142 43.80 -8.93 9.51
C ARG A 142 42.37 -9.19 9.95
N ASN A 143 41.46 -9.23 9.00
CA ASN A 143 40.06 -9.59 9.22
C ASN A 143 39.50 -10.39 8.01
N LEU A 144 38.20 -10.66 8.02
CA LEU A 144 37.51 -11.41 6.95
C LEU A 144 37.64 -10.75 5.56
N PHE A 145 37.80 -9.43 5.53
CA PHE A 145 37.74 -8.62 4.31
C PHE A 145 39.12 -8.24 3.78
N CYS A 146 40.11 -8.05 4.66
CA CYS A 146 41.45 -7.63 4.25
C CYS A 146 42.57 -8.11 5.18
N VAL A 147 43.76 -8.12 4.61
CA VAL A 147 45.05 -8.21 5.29
C VAL A 147 45.86 -6.99 4.86
N ILE A 148 46.47 -6.27 5.80
CA ILE A 148 47.39 -5.17 5.50
C ILE A 148 48.82 -5.62 5.77
N ASP A 149 49.62 -5.70 4.72
CA ASP A 149 51.05 -5.97 4.79
C ASP A 149 51.81 -4.65 5.00
N ILE A 150 52.49 -4.52 6.14
CA ILE A 150 53.34 -3.37 6.45
C ILE A 150 54.73 -3.62 5.87
N ILE A 151 55.12 -2.81 4.89
CA ILE A 151 56.36 -2.98 4.12
C ILE A 151 57.24 -1.73 4.29
N PRO A 152 58.25 -1.77 5.16
CA PRO A 152 59.21 -0.68 5.24
C PRO A 152 60.07 -0.63 3.99
N ILE A 153 60.30 0.58 3.51
CA ILE A 153 61.17 0.88 2.39
C ILE A 153 62.13 2.00 2.75
N ILE A 154 63.26 2.04 2.07
CA ILE A 154 64.32 3.05 2.22
C ILE A 154 64.45 3.85 0.92
N GLU A 155 64.10 3.24 -0.22
CA GLU A 155 64.21 3.84 -1.54
C GLU A 155 62.89 3.78 -2.33
N LYS A 156 62.69 4.78 -3.20
CA LYS A 156 61.54 4.86 -4.12
C LYS A 156 61.39 3.62 -5.02
N SER A 157 62.50 3.02 -5.44
CA SER A 157 62.54 1.83 -6.31
C SER A 157 61.80 0.62 -5.72
N GLN A 158 61.66 0.56 -4.39
CA GLN A 158 61.01 -0.54 -3.68
C GLN A 158 59.48 -0.39 -3.63
N PHE A 159 58.95 0.81 -3.89
CA PHE A 159 57.51 1.06 -3.92
C PHE A 159 56.90 0.53 -5.21
N LYS A 160 55.99 -0.44 -5.08
CA LYS A 160 55.18 -0.93 -6.19
C LYS A 160 53.89 -0.12 -6.25
N ASN A 161 53.79 0.77 -7.23
CA ASN A 161 52.60 1.58 -7.44
C ASN A 161 51.51 0.80 -8.20
N ASP A 162 50.66 0.11 -7.46
CA ASP A 162 49.46 -0.52 -7.98
C ASP A 162 48.23 -0.18 -7.13
N GLU A 163 47.07 -0.64 -7.55
CA GLU A 163 45.79 -0.28 -6.93
C GLU A 163 45.71 -0.70 -5.46
N ASN A 164 46.39 -1.75 -5.02
CA ASN A 164 46.31 -2.22 -3.63
C ASN A 164 47.43 -1.66 -2.75
N SER A 165 48.23 -0.75 -3.28
CA SER A 165 49.42 -0.23 -2.61
C SER A 165 49.20 1.21 -2.15
N PHE A 166 49.43 1.46 -0.87
CA PHE A 166 49.36 2.77 -0.23
C PHE A 166 50.74 3.15 0.28
N LEU A 167 51.13 4.42 0.06
CA LEU A 167 52.42 4.94 0.47
C LEU A 167 52.26 5.85 1.69
N PHE A 168 53.03 5.55 2.72
CA PHE A 168 53.08 6.25 3.99
C PHE A 168 54.45 6.88 4.17
N PHE A 169 54.47 8.15 4.54
CA PHE A 169 55.70 8.87 4.91
C PHE A 169 55.64 9.23 6.38
N ILE A 170 56.68 8.88 7.13
CA ILE A 170 56.89 9.39 8.47
C ILE A 170 58.04 10.40 8.41
N VAL A 171 57.75 11.66 8.73
CA VAL A 171 58.70 12.78 8.58
C VAL A 171 58.68 13.69 9.80
N GLU A 172 59.72 14.50 9.98
CA GLU A 172 59.81 15.45 11.12
C GLU A 172 59.18 16.82 10.83
N SER A 173 59.09 17.22 9.56
CA SER A 173 58.59 18.55 9.19
C SER A 173 57.69 18.50 7.96
N MET A 174 56.70 19.38 7.88
CA MET A 174 55.80 19.48 6.72
C MET A 174 56.52 19.95 5.45
N GLU A 175 57.56 20.77 5.58
CA GLU A 175 58.29 21.29 4.42
C GLU A 175 59.08 20.17 3.71
N SER A 176 59.73 19.29 4.48
CA SER A 176 60.39 18.11 3.91
C SER A 176 59.39 17.13 3.31
N ALA A 177 58.18 17.05 3.89
CA ALA A 177 57.11 16.20 3.41
C ALA A 177 56.61 16.57 2.02
N LYS A 178 56.35 17.87 1.76
CA LYS A 178 55.83 18.35 0.47
C LYS A 178 56.80 18.10 -0.68
N LYS A 179 58.06 18.50 -0.51
CA LYS A 179 59.12 18.29 -1.51
C LYS A 179 59.26 16.81 -1.86
N LEU A 180 59.08 15.93 -0.87
CA LEU A 180 59.15 14.50 -1.07
C LEU A 180 57.93 13.98 -1.83
N ALA A 181 56.71 14.41 -1.45
CA ALA A 181 55.46 14.03 -2.10
C ALA A 181 55.45 14.38 -3.60
N ASP A 182 55.93 15.56 -3.99
CA ASP A 182 56.01 16.01 -5.40
C ASP A 182 56.82 15.06 -6.29
N SER A 183 57.71 14.26 -5.70
CA SER A 183 58.54 13.32 -6.44
C SER A 183 57.84 11.98 -6.72
N TYR A 184 56.64 11.73 -6.20
CA TYR A 184 55.92 10.48 -6.33
C TYR A 184 54.62 10.64 -7.12
N TYR A 185 54.36 9.67 -7.98
CA TYR A 185 53.05 9.46 -8.60
C TYR A 185 52.47 8.18 -7.99
N CYS A 186 51.29 8.26 -7.40
CA CYS A 186 50.62 7.16 -6.72
C CYS A 186 49.19 6.98 -7.26
N LYS A 187 48.75 5.73 -7.40
CA LYS A 187 47.36 5.39 -7.79
C LYS A 187 46.35 5.55 -6.64
N ASN A 188 46.84 5.69 -5.41
CA ASN A 188 46.07 5.91 -4.21
C ASN A 188 46.67 7.11 -3.47
N PRO A 189 45.91 7.78 -2.59
CA PRO A 189 46.42 8.93 -1.86
C PRO A 189 47.57 8.51 -0.93
N MET A 190 48.59 9.35 -0.89
CA MET A 190 49.69 9.19 0.06
C MET A 190 49.26 9.63 1.45
N TYR A 191 49.78 8.97 2.48
CA TYR A 191 49.56 9.30 3.88
C TYR A 191 50.85 9.86 4.47
N ILE A 192 50.90 11.17 4.61
CA ILE A 192 52.08 11.87 5.12
C ILE A 192 51.84 12.21 6.58
N ILE A 193 52.60 11.61 7.49
CA ILE A 193 52.50 11.82 8.93
C ILE A 193 53.74 12.57 9.41
N CYS A 194 53.54 13.85 9.73
CA CYS A 194 54.56 14.72 10.28
C CYS A 194 54.53 14.67 11.81
N MET A 195 55.68 14.51 12.45
CA MET A 195 55.79 14.66 13.90
C MET A 195 55.50 16.11 14.30
N GLY A 196 54.70 16.31 15.34
CA GLY A 196 54.32 17.64 15.81
C GLY A 196 53.75 17.64 17.22
N GLU A 197 53.00 18.68 17.54
CA GLU A 197 52.46 18.92 18.90
C GLU A 197 50.98 18.53 19.04
N LYS A 198 50.31 18.22 17.92
CA LYS A 198 48.89 17.86 17.88
C LYS A 198 48.65 16.70 16.92
N THR A 199 47.65 15.89 17.22
CA THR A 199 47.19 14.81 16.33
C THR A 199 45.98 15.28 15.54
N ARG A 200 46.17 15.59 14.25
CA ARG A 200 45.10 16.12 13.36
C ARG A 200 45.47 16.06 11.88
N LEU A 201 44.47 16.07 11.02
CA LEU A 201 44.66 16.41 9.61
C LEU A 201 44.96 17.91 9.46
N ARG A 202 46.02 18.24 8.72
CA ARG A 202 46.48 19.62 8.49
C ARG A 202 46.15 20.11 7.10
N GLU A 203 46.39 19.27 6.11
CA GLU A 203 46.35 19.65 4.70
C GLU A 203 45.99 18.45 3.82
N VAL A 204 45.37 18.76 2.69
CA VAL A 204 45.03 17.82 1.63
C VAL A 204 45.42 18.51 0.32
N ASP A 205 46.00 17.77 -0.60
CA ASP A 205 46.33 18.24 -1.95
C ASP A 205 46.15 17.09 -2.98
N ASN A 206 46.64 17.29 -4.20
CA ASN A 206 46.55 16.30 -5.29
C ASN A 206 47.40 15.03 -5.05
N HIS A 207 48.30 15.04 -4.07
CA HIS A 207 49.22 13.95 -3.75
C HIS A 207 48.68 13.07 -2.62
N GLY A 208 47.99 13.65 -1.64
CA GLY A 208 47.37 12.91 -0.56
C GLY A 208 47.04 13.72 0.68
N TYR A 209 47.12 13.05 1.82
CA TYR A 209 46.69 13.55 3.12
C TYR A 209 47.89 13.84 4.03
N PHE A 210 47.93 15.05 4.57
CA PHE A 210 49.01 15.52 5.45
C PHE A 210 48.49 15.62 6.89
N TYR A 211 48.95 14.69 7.71
CA TYR A 211 48.66 14.60 9.13
C TYR A 211 49.80 15.18 9.97
N GLU A 212 49.44 15.82 11.07
CA GLU A 212 50.31 16.07 12.21
C GLU A 212 50.01 15.00 13.26
N SER A 213 51.04 14.41 13.86
CA SER A 213 50.90 13.45 14.95
C SER A 213 51.89 13.74 16.06
N ILE A 214 51.42 13.67 17.29
CA ILE A 214 52.31 13.61 18.44
C ILE A 214 53.03 12.24 18.42
N PRO A 215 54.32 12.13 18.79
CA PRO A 215 55.04 10.85 18.77
C PRO A 215 54.36 9.71 19.53
N GLN A 216 53.74 9.98 20.68
CA GLN A 216 53.02 8.97 21.46
C GLN A 216 51.77 8.44 20.75
N ASP A 217 51.15 9.25 19.87
CA ASP A 217 49.93 8.90 19.16
C ASP A 217 50.20 8.29 17.77
N LEU A 218 51.47 8.15 17.36
CA LEU A 218 51.83 7.76 16.01
C LEU A 218 51.13 6.48 15.53
N ILE A 219 51.10 5.45 16.39
CA ILE A 219 50.45 4.18 16.06
C ILE A 219 48.94 4.36 15.87
N SER A 220 48.30 5.16 16.72
CA SER A 220 46.89 5.50 16.58
C SER A 220 46.65 6.27 15.28
N SER A 221 47.49 7.25 14.95
CA SER A 221 47.41 8.01 13.69
C SER A 221 47.55 7.13 12.45
N VAL A 222 48.49 6.18 12.47
CA VAL A 222 48.65 5.18 11.40
C VAL A 222 47.41 4.30 11.29
N PHE A 223 46.84 3.86 12.41
CA PHE A 223 45.64 3.05 12.42
C PHE A 223 44.42 3.81 11.86
N GLU A 224 44.23 5.08 12.24
CA GLU A 224 43.18 5.94 11.67
C GLU A 224 43.33 6.10 10.15
N CYS A 225 44.57 6.22 9.64
CA CYS A 225 44.81 6.23 8.20
C CYS A 225 44.34 4.93 7.51
N PHE A 226 44.52 3.77 8.16
CA PHE A 226 44.01 2.49 7.64
C PHE A 226 42.48 2.42 7.66
N LEU A 227 41.81 3.07 8.60
CA LEU A 227 40.34 3.15 8.64
C LEU A 227 39.74 3.99 7.50
N GLY A 228 40.56 4.82 6.84
CA GLY A 228 40.18 5.60 5.66
C GLY A 228 40.14 4.77 4.37
N GLN A 229 40.84 5.25 3.33
CA GLN A 229 40.81 4.67 1.98
C GLN A 229 41.21 3.18 1.92
N PRO A 230 42.19 2.68 2.70
CA PRO A 230 42.51 1.25 2.71
C PRO A 230 41.32 0.37 3.13
N LEU A 231 40.65 0.68 4.25
CA LEU A 231 39.49 -0.09 4.70
C LEU A 231 38.30 0.07 3.75
N LEU A 232 38.09 1.27 3.22
CA LEU A 232 37.06 1.53 2.22
C LEU A 232 37.27 0.68 0.95
N LYS A 233 38.52 0.56 0.49
CA LYS A 233 38.91 -0.30 -0.63
C LYS A 233 38.59 -1.77 -0.36
N ALA A 234 38.90 -2.26 0.85
CA ALA A 234 38.54 -3.62 1.26
C ALA A 234 37.02 -3.86 1.23
N MET A 235 36.25 -2.88 1.70
CA MET A 235 34.78 -2.96 1.68
C MET A 235 34.23 -2.96 0.26
N ARG A 236 34.71 -2.09 -0.63
CA ARG A 236 34.30 -2.03 -2.04
C ARG A 236 34.66 -3.31 -2.80
N TYR A 237 35.89 -3.80 -2.64
CA TYR A 237 36.32 -5.07 -3.21
C TYR A 237 35.41 -6.23 -2.77
N CYS A 238 35.02 -6.26 -1.49
CA CYS A 238 34.08 -7.23 -0.96
C CYS A 238 32.71 -7.14 -1.65
N LEU A 239 32.15 -5.94 -1.76
CA LEU A 239 30.88 -5.68 -2.44
C LEU A 239 30.91 -6.11 -3.91
N ASP A 240 31.96 -5.79 -4.64
CA ASP A 240 32.09 -6.15 -6.06
C ASP A 240 32.12 -7.67 -6.27
N ASN A 241 32.84 -8.38 -5.41
CA ASN A 241 32.94 -9.84 -5.50
C ASN A 241 31.66 -10.57 -5.10
N ILE A 242 30.93 -10.06 -4.11
CA ILE A 242 29.72 -10.73 -3.60
C ILE A 242 28.47 -10.32 -4.39
N SER A 243 28.34 -9.06 -4.80
CA SER A 243 27.14 -8.55 -5.48
C SER A 243 26.84 -9.26 -6.80
N VAL A 244 27.86 -9.78 -7.49
CA VAL A 244 27.72 -10.59 -8.71
C VAL A 244 27.16 -11.98 -8.43
N ARG A 245 27.43 -12.54 -7.24
CA ARG A 245 27.05 -13.91 -6.87
C ARG A 245 25.70 -13.99 -6.16
N LEU A 246 25.27 -12.91 -5.53
CA LEU A 246 24.00 -12.86 -4.82
C LEU A 246 22.79 -12.86 -5.76
N ARG A 247 21.78 -13.67 -5.39
CA ARG A 247 20.46 -13.67 -6.05
C ARG A 247 19.70 -12.36 -5.83
N ASN A 248 19.84 -11.74 -4.64
CA ASN A 248 19.19 -10.49 -4.30
C ASN A 248 20.21 -9.36 -4.14
N LYS A 249 20.34 -8.52 -5.17
CA LYS A 249 21.26 -7.37 -5.20
C LYS A 249 20.83 -6.22 -4.28
N GLU A 250 19.58 -6.19 -3.80
CA GLU A 250 19.14 -5.14 -2.88
C GLU A 250 19.79 -5.24 -1.50
N GLU A 251 20.14 -6.45 -1.04
CA GLU A 251 20.74 -6.64 0.29
C GLU A 251 22.11 -5.94 0.40
N THR A 252 22.97 -6.09 -0.61
CA THR A 252 24.27 -5.40 -0.65
C THR A 252 24.13 -3.90 -0.88
N ARG A 253 23.14 -3.48 -1.68
CA ARG A 253 22.83 -2.06 -1.87
C ARG A 253 22.47 -1.38 -0.54
N LYS A 254 21.72 -2.05 0.34
CA LYS A 254 21.37 -1.51 1.67
C LYS A 254 22.59 -1.21 2.54
N ALA A 255 23.64 -2.04 2.46
CA ALA A 255 24.87 -1.87 3.25
C ALA A 255 25.68 -0.62 2.87
N ILE A 256 25.45 -0.02 1.71
CA ILE A 256 26.19 1.16 1.19
C ILE A 256 25.36 2.44 1.12
N LEU A 257 24.13 2.43 1.63
CA LEU A 257 23.25 3.60 1.60
C LEU A 257 23.71 4.70 2.56
N ILE A 258 23.71 5.95 2.08
CA ILE A 258 23.77 7.16 2.91
C ILE A 258 22.42 7.90 2.96
N ASP A 259 21.55 7.65 1.96
CA ASP A 259 20.16 8.05 1.89
C ASP A 259 19.26 6.80 1.94
N PRO A 260 18.06 6.86 2.55
CA PRO A 260 17.16 5.71 2.58
C PRO A 260 16.65 5.37 1.17
N LEU A 261 16.29 4.10 0.96
CA LEU A 261 15.54 3.69 -0.22
C LEU A 261 14.11 4.18 -0.10
N ILE A 262 13.66 4.96 -1.09
CA ILE A 262 12.29 5.44 -1.17
C ILE A 262 11.43 4.45 -1.94
N ASN A 263 10.43 3.91 -1.26
CA ASN A 263 9.45 3.00 -1.81
C ASN A 263 8.11 3.72 -1.93
N ILE A 264 7.62 3.86 -3.15
CA ILE A 264 6.32 4.47 -3.44
C ILE A 264 5.35 3.37 -3.83
N LYS A 265 4.19 3.33 -3.17
CA LYS A 265 3.05 2.49 -3.50
C LYS A 265 1.89 3.37 -3.92
N PHE A 266 1.22 2.98 -5.00
CA PHE A 266 0.12 3.72 -5.57
C PHE A 266 -0.79 2.75 -6.34
N ASN A 267 -2.11 2.92 -6.22
CA ASN A 267 -3.06 2.15 -7.03
C ASN A 267 -3.25 2.84 -8.38
N GLU A 268 -2.86 2.15 -9.44
CA GLU A 268 -2.76 2.66 -10.82
C GLU A 268 -4.13 2.84 -11.50
N GLU A 269 -5.17 2.13 -11.05
CA GLU A 269 -6.54 2.31 -11.57
C GLU A 269 -7.31 3.38 -10.80
N LEU A 270 -7.75 4.44 -11.50
CA LEU A 270 -8.54 5.53 -10.97
C LEU A 270 -9.91 5.62 -11.64
N GLU A 271 -10.91 6.03 -10.90
CA GLU A 271 -12.20 6.43 -11.46
C GLU A 271 -12.23 7.95 -11.72
N VAL A 272 -12.86 8.38 -12.81
CA VAL A 272 -13.06 9.81 -13.10
C VAL A 272 -13.75 10.50 -11.92
N GLY A 273 -13.17 11.60 -11.43
CA GLY A 273 -13.65 12.37 -10.28
C GLY A 273 -13.26 11.78 -8.92
N LYS A 274 -12.50 10.68 -8.87
CA LYS A 274 -11.95 10.07 -7.66
C LYS A 274 -10.45 10.25 -7.57
N SER A 275 -9.89 9.90 -6.41
CA SER A 275 -8.46 9.98 -6.14
C SER A 275 -7.93 8.74 -5.43
N ASN A 276 -6.69 8.39 -5.73
CA ASN A 276 -5.94 7.36 -5.02
C ASN A 276 -4.76 8.01 -4.27
N GLU A 277 -4.49 7.54 -3.05
CA GLU A 277 -3.38 8.01 -2.22
C GLU A 277 -2.03 7.49 -2.73
N ILE A 278 -1.01 8.34 -2.61
CA ILE A 278 0.40 7.99 -2.81
C ILE A 278 0.99 7.67 -1.44
N VAL A 279 1.40 6.41 -1.25
CA VAL A 279 2.01 5.96 0.00
C VAL A 279 3.52 5.89 -0.17
N ILE A 280 4.24 6.73 0.58
CA ILE A 280 5.71 6.79 0.55
C ILE A 280 6.27 6.15 1.83
N ASN A 281 7.20 5.23 1.66
CA ASN A 281 7.94 4.61 2.76
C ASN A 281 9.46 4.73 2.51
N ALA A 282 10.23 4.75 3.60
CA ALA A 282 11.69 4.75 3.56
C ALA A 282 12.25 3.47 4.19
N GLU A 283 13.32 2.93 3.61
CA GLU A 283 14.10 1.85 4.21
C GLU A 283 15.59 2.26 4.33
N PRO A 284 16.15 2.35 5.56
CA PRO A 284 15.49 2.17 6.85
C PRO A 284 14.41 3.25 7.12
N PRO A 285 13.46 3.00 8.03
CA PRO A 285 12.41 3.97 8.35
C PRO A 285 13.02 5.21 9.00
N ILE A 286 12.71 6.39 8.45
CA ILE A 286 13.18 7.68 8.95
C ILE A 286 12.03 8.70 9.02
N SER A 287 12.20 9.73 9.86
CA SER A 287 11.29 10.87 9.94
C SER A 287 12.09 12.18 10.12
N PRO A 288 11.80 13.24 9.34
CA PRO A 288 10.83 13.29 8.23
C PRO A 288 11.31 12.51 7.00
N LEU A 289 10.36 12.09 6.15
CA LEU A 289 10.69 11.45 4.87
C LEU A 289 11.43 12.43 3.93
N PRO A 290 12.34 11.94 3.08
CA PRO A 290 12.90 12.72 1.99
C PRO A 290 11.80 13.30 1.08
N LYS A 291 12.01 14.53 0.63
CA LYS A 291 11.11 15.18 -0.31
C LYS A 291 11.15 14.46 -1.67
N VAL A 292 9.97 14.14 -2.18
CA VAL A 292 9.73 13.54 -3.50
C VAL A 292 8.81 14.48 -4.26
N ASP A 293 9.21 14.85 -5.47
CA ASP A 293 8.39 15.66 -6.37
C ASP A 293 7.68 14.74 -7.36
N PHE A 294 6.38 14.96 -7.57
CA PHE A 294 5.55 14.17 -8.47
C PHE A 294 5.11 14.98 -9.68
N ARG A 295 5.13 14.35 -10.85
CA ARG A 295 4.66 14.95 -12.10
C ARG A 295 3.77 13.97 -12.84
N VAL A 296 2.57 14.41 -13.21
CA VAL A 296 1.73 13.67 -14.16
C VAL A 296 2.00 14.20 -15.56
N LEU A 297 2.24 13.31 -16.53
CA LEU A 297 2.60 13.71 -17.89
C LEU A 297 1.44 14.36 -18.64
N ASP A 298 0.25 13.76 -18.60
CA ASP A 298 -0.98 14.33 -19.17
C ASP A 298 -1.93 14.83 -18.08
N LEU A 299 -1.95 16.16 -17.90
CA LEU A 299 -2.78 16.86 -16.90
C LEU A 299 -4.27 16.95 -17.26
N GLY A 300 -4.64 16.59 -18.49
CA GLY A 300 -6.03 16.44 -18.92
C GLY A 300 -6.65 15.13 -18.41
N ILE A 301 -5.85 14.07 -18.32
CA ILE A 301 -6.26 12.75 -17.85
C ILE A 301 -6.24 12.66 -16.33
N ALA A 302 -5.17 13.11 -15.67
CA ALA A 302 -5.05 13.07 -14.21
C ALA A 302 -4.22 14.24 -13.65
N THR A 303 -4.31 14.52 -12.36
CA THR A 303 -3.48 15.51 -11.65
C THR A 303 -3.00 14.99 -10.31
N THR A 304 -2.00 15.63 -9.70
CA THR A 304 -1.53 15.29 -8.36
C THR A 304 -1.23 16.55 -7.56
N ASP A 305 -1.45 16.47 -6.24
CA ASP A 305 -1.01 17.47 -5.25
C ASP A 305 0.25 17.00 -4.48
N GLY A 306 0.83 15.86 -4.88
CA GLY A 306 1.96 15.21 -4.20
C GLY A 306 1.57 14.25 -3.07
N ILE A 307 0.29 14.19 -2.70
CA ILE A 307 -0.26 13.27 -1.69
C ILE A 307 -1.21 12.27 -2.36
N CYS A 308 -2.04 12.75 -3.29
CA CYS A 308 -3.00 11.98 -4.04
C CYS A 308 -2.82 12.20 -5.54
N VAL A 309 -3.30 11.24 -6.34
CA VAL A 309 -3.55 11.42 -7.77
C VAL A 309 -5.07 11.44 -7.98
N PHE A 310 -5.54 12.36 -8.82
CA PHE A 310 -6.95 12.62 -9.11
C PHE A 310 -7.23 12.30 -10.58
N GLY A 311 -8.22 11.44 -10.86
CA GLY A 311 -8.65 11.13 -12.22
C GLY A 311 -9.58 12.21 -12.77
N LYS A 312 -9.26 12.81 -13.92
CA LYS A 312 -10.06 13.86 -14.56
C LYS A 312 -10.85 13.38 -15.77
N GLN A 313 -10.19 12.64 -16.65
CA GLN A 313 -10.80 12.12 -17.88
C GLN A 313 -10.34 10.69 -18.10
N SER A 314 -11.21 9.86 -18.69
CA SER A 314 -10.85 8.49 -19.03
C SER A 314 -9.70 8.45 -20.03
N GLY A 315 -8.69 7.64 -19.75
CA GLY A 315 -7.47 7.54 -20.55
C GLY A 315 -6.30 6.99 -19.75
N ASN A 316 -5.14 6.92 -20.39
CA ASN A 316 -3.90 6.45 -19.77
C ASN A 316 -2.90 7.59 -19.68
N THR A 317 -2.21 7.71 -18.55
CA THR A 317 -1.12 8.69 -18.36
C THR A 317 -0.05 8.09 -17.46
N VAL A 318 1.00 8.85 -17.14
CA VAL A 318 2.11 8.37 -16.30
C VAL A 318 2.31 9.34 -15.14
N LEU A 319 2.46 8.78 -13.94
CA LEU A 319 3.00 9.48 -12.77
C LEU A 319 4.48 9.22 -12.68
N GLU A 320 5.27 10.29 -12.67
CA GLU A 320 6.70 10.26 -12.47
C GLU A 320 7.05 10.77 -11.08
N ALA A 321 7.93 10.06 -10.37
CA ALA A 321 8.45 10.45 -9.08
C ALA A 321 9.93 10.82 -9.19
N TYR A 322 10.26 12.01 -8.69
CA TYR A 322 11.59 12.61 -8.70
C TYR A 322 12.10 12.76 -7.28
N GLN A 323 13.37 12.46 -7.07
CA GLN A 323 14.03 12.96 -5.87
C GLN A 323 14.26 14.46 -6.03
N TYR A 324 14.11 15.22 -4.95
CA TYR A 324 14.20 16.68 -4.99
C TYR A 324 15.48 17.17 -5.72
N GLY A 325 15.29 18.05 -6.72
CA GLY A 325 16.37 18.65 -7.52
C GLY A 325 16.85 17.81 -8.70
N GLU A 326 16.45 16.54 -8.81
CA GLU A 326 16.84 15.63 -9.89
C GLU A 326 16.03 15.87 -11.18
N LYS A 327 16.69 15.74 -12.34
CA LYS A 327 16.03 15.89 -13.65
C LYS A 327 15.37 14.60 -14.16
N LYS A 328 15.77 13.44 -13.63
CA LYS A 328 15.29 12.12 -14.09
C LYS A 328 14.43 11.46 -13.00
N PRO A 329 13.29 10.83 -13.38
CA PRO A 329 12.48 10.13 -12.42
C PRO A 329 13.19 8.85 -11.98
N PHE A 330 13.12 8.53 -10.69
CA PHE A 330 13.63 7.26 -10.16
C PHE A 330 12.57 6.16 -10.15
N LYS A 331 11.29 6.52 -10.33
CA LYS A 331 10.14 5.61 -10.39
C LYS A 331 9.04 6.20 -11.26
N THR A 332 8.35 5.36 -12.01
CA THR A 332 7.16 5.72 -12.79
C THR A 332 6.01 4.75 -12.53
N PHE A 333 4.77 5.21 -12.70
CA PHE A 333 3.55 4.42 -12.57
C PHE A 333 2.64 4.70 -13.77
N ASN A 334 2.06 3.66 -14.35
CA ASN A 334 1.11 3.80 -15.44
C ASN A 334 -0.28 4.02 -14.86
N ILE A 335 -0.83 5.22 -15.00
CA ILE A 335 -2.17 5.54 -14.52
C ILE A 335 -3.20 5.14 -15.58
N HIS A 336 -4.22 4.40 -15.15
CA HIS A 336 -5.38 4.02 -15.94
C HIS A 336 -6.64 4.66 -15.34
N VAL A 337 -7.14 5.72 -15.97
CA VAL A 337 -8.38 6.40 -15.53
C VAL A 337 -9.56 5.82 -16.29
N VAL A 338 -10.52 5.24 -15.58
CA VAL A 338 -11.74 4.67 -16.13
C VAL A 338 -12.95 5.54 -15.81
N LYS A 339 -13.82 5.72 -16.80
CA LYS A 339 -15.16 6.30 -16.58
C LYS A 339 -16.13 5.16 -16.35
N ARG A 340 -16.63 5.04 -15.11
CA ARG A 340 -17.62 4.01 -14.76
C ARG A 340 -19.00 4.39 -15.28
N ASN A 341 -19.74 3.38 -15.73
CA ASN A 341 -21.13 3.51 -16.12
C ASN A 341 -22.00 2.85 -15.06
N ARG A 342 -22.33 3.57 -13.98
CA ARG A 342 -23.08 3.01 -12.85
C ARG A 342 -24.58 3.03 -13.11
N ILE A 343 -25.31 2.08 -12.52
CA ILE A 343 -26.78 2.15 -12.44
C ILE A 343 -27.18 3.47 -11.77
N LYS A 344 -28.04 4.23 -12.44
CA LYS A 344 -28.61 5.51 -11.97
C LYS A 344 -30.04 5.38 -11.48
N LYS A 345 -30.74 4.31 -11.89
CA LYS A 345 -32.14 4.05 -11.52
C LYS A 345 -32.37 2.55 -11.42
N LEU A 346 -33.05 2.13 -10.36
CA LEU A 346 -33.60 0.79 -10.18
C LEU A 346 -35.13 0.88 -10.21
N ILE A 347 -35.77 -0.12 -10.81
CA ILE A 347 -37.24 -0.21 -10.91
C ILE A 347 -37.62 -1.66 -10.59
N LEU A 348 -38.44 -1.86 -9.56
CA LEU A 348 -38.98 -3.18 -9.26
C LEU A 348 -40.29 -3.35 -10.05
N GLU A 349 -40.53 -4.55 -10.57
CA GLU A 349 -41.77 -4.86 -11.33
C GLU A 349 -43.02 -4.60 -10.49
N ASP A 350 -42.96 -4.95 -9.20
CA ASP A 350 -44.03 -4.78 -8.23
C ASP A 350 -43.63 -3.81 -7.11
N ASN A 351 -44.50 -2.85 -6.80
CA ASN A 351 -44.36 -1.97 -5.63
C ASN A 351 -44.99 -2.61 -4.37
N GLU A 352 -45.89 -3.58 -4.56
CA GLU A 352 -46.55 -4.35 -3.50
C GLU A 352 -46.57 -5.83 -3.85
N LEU A 353 -46.29 -6.67 -2.86
CA LEU A 353 -46.20 -8.12 -2.97
C LEU A 353 -47.01 -8.77 -1.85
N ALA A 354 -48.00 -9.58 -2.19
CA ALA A 354 -48.70 -10.44 -1.25
C ALA A 354 -48.31 -11.90 -1.48
N ILE A 355 -47.81 -12.59 -0.44
CA ILE A 355 -47.41 -14.01 -0.51
C ILE A 355 -47.89 -14.79 0.72
N GLY A 356 -48.12 -16.09 0.54
CA GLY A 356 -48.45 -16.98 1.65
C GLY A 356 -47.21 -17.30 2.49
N ILE A 357 -47.41 -17.67 3.75
CA ILE A 357 -46.34 -18.27 4.57
C ILE A 357 -45.77 -19.49 3.82
N THR A 358 -44.44 -19.62 3.79
CA THR A 358 -43.65 -20.62 3.03
C THR A 358 -43.57 -20.42 1.51
N ASP A 359 -44.42 -19.57 0.91
CA ASP A 359 -44.34 -19.31 -0.52
C ASP A 359 -43.09 -18.50 -0.86
N CYS A 360 -42.64 -18.66 -2.11
CA CYS A 360 -41.53 -17.89 -2.66
C CYS A 360 -41.94 -17.19 -3.96
N LYS A 361 -41.45 -15.96 -4.17
CA LYS A 361 -41.54 -15.25 -5.44
C LYS A 361 -40.21 -14.57 -5.77
N CYS A 362 -39.73 -14.74 -7.00
CA CYS A 362 -38.58 -14.00 -7.51
C CYS A 362 -39.04 -12.63 -7.99
N MET A 363 -38.43 -11.58 -7.45
CA MET A 363 -38.67 -10.21 -7.91
C MET A 363 -37.81 -9.90 -9.13
N LYS A 364 -38.43 -9.31 -10.16
CA LYS A 364 -37.68 -8.75 -11.28
C LYS A 364 -37.32 -7.30 -11.00
N VAL A 365 -36.12 -6.92 -11.43
CA VAL A 365 -35.58 -5.58 -11.31
C VAL A 365 -35.05 -5.12 -12.66
N ASP A 366 -35.55 -3.99 -13.12
CA ASP A 366 -35.01 -3.26 -14.25
C ASP A 366 -34.08 -2.16 -13.75
N TYR A 367 -33.10 -1.79 -14.59
CA TYR A 367 -32.12 -0.78 -14.26
C TYR A 367 -31.75 0.06 -15.48
N SER A 368 -31.29 1.28 -15.22
CA SER A 368 -30.80 2.19 -16.25
C SER A 368 -29.51 2.87 -15.81
N PRO A 369 -28.50 2.98 -16.69
CA PRO A 369 -28.50 2.49 -18.08
C PRO A 369 -28.31 0.97 -18.17
N VAL A 370 -28.70 0.36 -19.29
CA VAL A 370 -28.70 -1.10 -19.49
C VAL A 370 -27.30 -1.70 -19.61
N ASP A 371 -26.32 -0.89 -19.99
CA ASP A 371 -24.91 -1.24 -20.13
C ASP A 371 -24.10 -0.85 -18.88
N ALA A 372 -24.76 -0.74 -17.73
CA ALA A 372 -24.09 -0.42 -16.49
C ALA A 372 -23.09 -1.50 -16.06
N ASP A 373 -21.97 -1.11 -15.45
CA ASP A 373 -20.87 -2.00 -15.09
C ASP A 373 -21.02 -2.66 -13.71
N ASN A 374 -22.03 -2.26 -12.92
CA ASN A 374 -22.28 -2.77 -11.58
C ASN A 374 -23.54 -3.65 -11.46
N VAL A 375 -24.10 -4.12 -12.57
CA VAL A 375 -25.32 -4.97 -12.61
C VAL A 375 -25.19 -6.25 -11.79
N LYS A 376 -24.00 -6.85 -11.74
CA LYS A 376 -23.75 -8.08 -10.95
C LYS A 376 -23.60 -7.82 -9.45
N GLN A 377 -23.62 -6.56 -9.02
CA GLN A 377 -23.37 -6.14 -7.64
C GLN A 377 -24.65 -5.65 -6.94
N LEU A 378 -25.84 -5.99 -7.47
CA LEU A 378 -27.11 -5.70 -6.80
C LEU A 378 -27.17 -6.40 -5.45
N THR A 379 -27.64 -5.69 -4.43
CA THR A 379 -27.89 -6.26 -3.11
C THR A 379 -29.36 -6.17 -2.74
N TRP A 380 -29.84 -7.19 -2.04
CA TRP A 380 -31.23 -7.32 -1.61
C TRP A 380 -31.30 -7.40 -0.09
N THR A 381 -32.29 -6.75 0.50
CA THR A 381 -32.47 -6.74 1.95
C THR A 381 -33.95 -6.71 2.30
N SER A 382 -34.32 -7.39 3.40
CA SER A 382 -35.64 -7.27 4.02
C SER A 382 -35.55 -6.40 5.26
N SER A 383 -36.54 -5.53 5.48
CA SER A 383 -36.62 -4.74 6.70
C SER A 383 -36.99 -5.56 7.94
N ASP A 384 -37.60 -6.74 7.76
CA ASP A 384 -37.86 -7.70 8.84
C ASP A 384 -37.76 -9.14 8.30
N SER A 385 -36.63 -9.80 8.60
CA SER A 385 -36.36 -11.16 8.16
C SER A 385 -37.25 -12.23 8.81
N ARG A 386 -37.93 -11.90 9.91
CA ARG A 386 -38.92 -12.79 10.53
C ARG A 386 -40.22 -12.83 9.73
N VAL A 387 -40.59 -11.72 9.09
CA VAL A 387 -41.76 -11.63 8.21
C VAL A 387 -41.44 -12.23 6.84
N ALA A 388 -40.40 -11.76 6.16
CA ALA A 388 -39.95 -12.32 4.89
C ALA A 388 -38.43 -12.21 4.71
N THR A 389 -37.83 -13.22 4.09
CA THR A 389 -36.40 -13.23 3.73
C THR A 389 -36.23 -13.03 2.22
N VAL A 390 -35.15 -12.38 1.79
CA VAL A 390 -34.79 -12.25 0.36
C VAL A 390 -33.35 -12.72 0.15
N ASP A 391 -33.10 -13.47 -0.93
CA ASP A 391 -31.75 -13.92 -1.28
C ASP A 391 -31.03 -12.96 -2.25
N LYS A 392 -29.78 -13.28 -2.59
CA LYS A 392 -28.93 -12.49 -3.50
C LYS A 392 -29.49 -12.39 -4.94
N MET A 393 -30.44 -13.23 -5.32
CA MET A 393 -31.08 -13.24 -6.63
C MET A 393 -32.46 -12.56 -6.61
N GLY A 394 -32.87 -11.97 -5.49
CA GLY A 394 -34.17 -11.32 -5.34
C GLY A 394 -35.32 -12.31 -5.10
N ARG A 395 -35.04 -13.54 -4.66
CA ARG A 395 -36.09 -14.49 -4.27
C ARG A 395 -36.57 -14.19 -2.87
N VAL A 396 -37.81 -13.71 -2.76
CA VAL A 396 -38.49 -13.42 -1.50
C VAL A 396 -39.24 -14.67 -1.03
N MET A 397 -39.13 -15.00 0.25
CA MET A 397 -39.84 -16.10 0.90
C MET A 397 -40.58 -15.60 2.14
N GLY A 398 -41.88 -15.92 2.22
CA GLY A 398 -42.73 -15.59 3.36
C GLY A 398 -42.46 -16.50 4.55
N ARG A 399 -42.33 -15.93 5.74
CA ARG A 399 -41.96 -16.65 6.98
C ARG A 399 -43.06 -16.55 8.03
N GLU A 400 -43.46 -15.33 8.38
CA GLU A 400 -44.48 -15.06 9.38
C GLU A 400 -45.44 -13.99 8.88
N SER A 401 -46.70 -14.04 9.34
CA SER A 401 -47.70 -13.04 8.98
C SER A 401 -47.23 -11.64 9.39
N GLY A 402 -47.32 -10.68 8.47
CA GLY A 402 -46.87 -9.32 8.73
C GLY A 402 -46.60 -8.53 7.47
N THR A 403 -46.07 -7.33 7.62
CA THR A 403 -45.64 -6.48 6.50
C THR A 403 -44.20 -6.05 6.70
N CYS A 404 -43.38 -6.19 5.67
CA CYS A 404 -41.99 -5.74 5.64
C CYS A 404 -41.68 -5.07 4.29
N LYS A 405 -40.53 -4.42 4.18
CA LYS A 405 -40.02 -3.85 2.93
C LYS A 405 -38.93 -4.73 2.37
N ILE A 406 -39.03 -5.07 1.08
CA ILE A 406 -37.95 -5.67 0.32
C ILE A 406 -37.27 -4.56 -0.49
N ILE A 407 -35.96 -4.41 -0.28
CA ILE A 407 -35.17 -3.31 -0.81
C ILE A 407 -34.10 -3.91 -1.72
N CYS A 408 -34.07 -3.46 -2.98
CA CYS A 408 -32.98 -3.72 -3.92
C CYS A 408 -32.12 -2.47 -4.02
N THR A 409 -30.80 -2.61 -3.92
CA THR A 409 -29.86 -1.49 -3.96
C THR A 409 -28.72 -1.76 -4.95
N ALA A 410 -28.25 -0.69 -5.60
CA ALA A 410 -27.05 -0.64 -6.43
C ALA A 410 -26.23 0.56 -5.99
N GLU A 411 -25.21 0.34 -5.17
CA GLU A 411 -24.41 1.41 -4.54
C GLU A 411 -25.28 2.48 -3.88
N ASN A 412 -25.41 3.65 -4.52
CA ASN A 412 -26.08 4.82 -3.99
C ASN A 412 -27.57 4.94 -4.41
N VAL A 413 -28.10 3.99 -5.18
CA VAL A 413 -29.51 3.99 -5.61
C VAL A 413 -30.26 2.77 -5.09
N SER A 414 -31.55 2.93 -4.80
CA SER A 414 -32.40 1.87 -4.27
C SER A 414 -33.81 1.90 -4.86
N SER A 415 -34.47 0.73 -4.81
CA SER A 415 -35.89 0.56 -5.09
C SER A 415 -36.51 -0.33 -4.01
N THR A 416 -37.78 -0.12 -3.68
CA THR A 416 -38.45 -0.77 -2.55
C THR A 416 -39.81 -1.33 -2.94
N CYS A 417 -40.15 -2.51 -2.44
CA CYS A 417 -41.47 -3.13 -2.51
C CYS A 417 -41.99 -3.41 -1.10
N ILE A 418 -43.29 -3.17 -0.88
CA ILE A 418 -43.97 -3.56 0.36
C ILE A 418 -44.38 -5.03 0.22
N CYS A 419 -43.89 -5.89 1.11
CA CYS A 419 -44.22 -7.31 1.14
C CYS A 419 -45.13 -7.60 2.33
N THR A 420 -46.35 -8.06 2.04
CA THR A 420 -47.32 -8.52 3.02
C THR A 420 -47.40 -10.04 2.98
N VAL A 421 -47.01 -10.68 4.07
CA VAL A 421 -47.09 -12.13 4.24
C VAL A 421 -48.36 -12.47 4.99
N LYS A 422 -49.14 -13.42 4.46
CA LYS A 422 -50.42 -13.84 5.01
C LYS A 422 -50.46 -15.34 5.27
N PRO A 423 -51.20 -15.80 6.30
CA PRO A 423 -51.36 -17.21 6.55
C PRO A 423 -52.26 -17.87 5.50
N TYR A 424 -52.22 -19.20 5.45
CA TYR A 424 -53.18 -20.00 4.69
C TYR A 424 -54.39 -20.35 5.54
N LEU A 425 -55.55 -20.51 4.89
CA LEU A 425 -56.79 -20.92 5.52
C LEU A 425 -56.62 -22.30 6.18
N GLN A 426 -56.92 -22.38 7.49
CA GLN A 426 -56.80 -23.61 8.27
C GLN A 426 -58.16 -24.29 8.47
N GLU A 427 -59.21 -23.50 8.70
CA GLU A 427 -60.55 -23.99 9.01
C GLU A 427 -61.63 -23.05 8.47
N ILE A 428 -62.74 -23.62 8.00
CA ILE A 428 -63.98 -22.91 7.65
C ILE A 428 -65.01 -23.29 8.71
N LYS A 429 -65.51 -22.32 9.47
CA LYS A 429 -66.56 -22.52 10.46
C LYS A 429 -67.90 -22.03 9.93
N ILE A 430 -68.92 -22.86 10.07
CA ILE A 430 -70.30 -22.51 9.72
C ILE A 430 -71.04 -22.27 11.04
N ASP A 431 -71.53 -21.04 11.22
CA ASP A 431 -72.22 -20.62 12.44
C ASP A 431 -73.72 -20.54 12.15
N MET A 432 -74.37 -21.70 12.17
CA MET A 432 -75.77 -21.90 11.79
C MET A 432 -76.49 -22.78 12.81
N PRO A 433 -77.80 -22.57 13.06
CA PRO A 433 -78.56 -23.45 13.93
C PRO A 433 -78.80 -24.79 13.24
N THR A 434 -78.18 -25.85 13.73
CA THR A 434 -78.38 -27.22 13.25
C THR A 434 -79.18 -28.07 14.25
N ASN A 435 -79.86 -29.10 13.77
CA ASN A 435 -80.52 -30.10 14.61
C ASN A 435 -79.50 -31.01 15.34
N GLN A 436 -79.98 -32.00 16.10
CA GLN A 436 -79.14 -32.94 16.85
C GLN A 436 -78.22 -33.78 15.94
N ASP A 437 -78.57 -33.92 14.66
CA ASP A 437 -77.82 -34.65 13.64
C ASP A 437 -76.86 -33.75 12.84
N GLY A 438 -76.75 -32.45 13.20
CA GLY A 438 -75.86 -31.50 12.55
C GLY A 438 -76.38 -30.96 11.21
N GLU A 439 -77.67 -31.11 10.93
CA GLU A 439 -78.30 -30.65 9.70
C GLU A 439 -79.03 -29.32 9.89
N LEU A 440 -78.96 -28.45 8.88
CA LEU A 440 -79.73 -27.20 8.84
C LEU A 440 -81.16 -27.49 8.36
N GLU A 441 -82.15 -27.24 9.20
CA GLU A 441 -83.57 -27.37 8.82
C GLU A 441 -84.11 -26.07 8.23
N MET A 442 -84.73 -26.15 7.05
CA MET A 442 -85.36 -25.03 6.36
C MET A 442 -86.79 -25.37 5.92
N GLU A 443 -87.71 -24.41 5.99
CA GLU A 443 -89.04 -24.54 5.39
C GLU A 443 -88.97 -24.20 3.89
N PRO A 444 -89.84 -24.77 3.03
CA PRO A 444 -89.90 -24.37 1.63
C PRO A 444 -90.08 -22.87 1.47
N THR A 445 -89.38 -22.26 0.51
CA THR A 445 -89.29 -20.80 0.27
C THR A 445 -88.50 -19.98 1.30
N GLN A 446 -87.98 -20.61 2.36
CA GLN A 446 -87.13 -19.92 3.33
C GLN A 446 -85.77 -19.57 2.72
N GLU A 447 -85.31 -18.36 3.03
CA GLU A 447 -83.94 -17.90 2.71
C GLU A 447 -83.15 -17.72 4.00
N ILE A 448 -81.90 -18.20 4.02
CA ILE A 448 -80.98 -17.95 5.13
C ILE A 448 -79.62 -17.53 4.59
N LEU A 449 -79.04 -16.47 5.17
CA LEU A 449 -77.66 -16.08 4.91
C LEU A 449 -76.71 -17.05 5.62
N LEU A 450 -75.81 -17.67 4.86
CA LEU A 450 -74.80 -18.57 5.39
C LEU A 450 -73.73 -17.75 6.14
N ASN A 451 -73.68 -17.89 7.46
CA ASN A 451 -72.68 -17.23 8.29
C ASN A 451 -71.40 -18.07 8.35
N ILE A 452 -70.39 -17.66 7.58
CA ILE A 452 -69.11 -18.38 7.46
C ILE A 452 -68.01 -17.56 8.14
N LYS A 453 -67.28 -18.18 9.06
CA LYS A 453 -66.08 -17.61 9.69
C LYS A 453 -64.85 -18.37 9.22
N LEU A 454 -63.86 -17.64 8.71
CA LEU A 454 -62.58 -18.21 8.27
C LEU A 454 -61.56 -18.14 9.41
N VAL A 455 -60.81 -19.21 9.61
CA VAL A 455 -59.72 -19.26 10.60
C VAL A 455 -58.41 -19.60 9.89
N PRO A 456 -57.43 -18.69 9.87
CA PRO A 456 -57.53 -17.27 10.25
C PRO A 456 -58.34 -16.43 9.25
N GLU A 457 -58.85 -15.27 9.68
CA GLU A 457 -59.70 -14.39 8.87
C GLU A 457 -58.92 -13.68 7.74
N ASP A 458 -57.64 -13.36 7.99
CA ASP A 458 -56.75 -12.64 7.08
C ASP A 458 -55.99 -13.57 6.11
N CYS A 459 -56.46 -14.80 5.92
CA CYS A 459 -55.82 -15.77 5.04
C CYS A 459 -55.70 -15.29 3.59
N ILE A 460 -54.63 -15.69 2.92
CA ILE A 460 -54.35 -15.29 1.53
C ILE A 460 -55.33 -15.90 0.52
N ASP A 461 -55.88 -17.07 0.85
CA ASP A 461 -56.77 -17.89 0.04
C ASP A 461 -58.22 -17.86 0.57
N LYS A 462 -58.64 -16.69 1.09
CA LYS A 462 -59.97 -16.45 1.69
C LYS A 462 -61.16 -16.55 0.73
N THR A 463 -60.93 -16.56 -0.58
CA THR A 463 -62.00 -16.58 -1.58
C THR A 463 -62.71 -17.93 -1.54
N LEU A 464 -64.02 -17.92 -1.29
CA LEU A 464 -64.85 -19.13 -1.21
C LEU A 464 -65.66 -19.36 -2.49
N LYS A 465 -65.87 -20.64 -2.79
CA LYS A 465 -66.80 -21.16 -3.78
C LYS A 465 -67.81 -22.05 -3.07
N ILE A 466 -69.10 -21.71 -3.21
CA ILE A 466 -70.20 -22.42 -2.56
C ILE A 466 -71.07 -23.05 -3.65
N GLY A 467 -71.39 -24.34 -3.50
CA GLY A 467 -72.27 -25.06 -4.41
C GLY A 467 -73.25 -25.97 -3.66
N SER A 468 -74.29 -26.42 -4.35
CA SER A 468 -75.26 -27.40 -3.82
C SER A 468 -75.12 -28.72 -4.57
N SER A 469 -75.32 -29.84 -3.89
CA SER A 469 -75.47 -31.14 -4.55
C SER A 469 -76.76 -31.25 -5.35
N ASP A 470 -77.78 -30.47 -4.99
CA ASP A 470 -79.08 -30.42 -5.66
C ASP A 470 -79.66 -29.00 -5.57
N TYR A 471 -79.61 -28.28 -6.70
CA TYR A 471 -80.09 -26.90 -6.82
C TYR A 471 -81.63 -26.77 -6.90
N ASP A 472 -82.34 -27.89 -7.06
CA ASP A 472 -83.81 -27.95 -7.03
C ASP A 472 -84.33 -28.15 -5.60
N ILE A 473 -83.49 -28.65 -4.69
CA ILE A 473 -83.79 -28.73 -3.25
C ILE A 473 -83.27 -27.47 -2.53
N VAL A 474 -82.00 -27.11 -2.68
CA VAL A 474 -81.39 -25.89 -2.10
C VAL A 474 -80.57 -25.15 -3.14
N ASN A 475 -80.98 -23.93 -3.47
CA ASN A 475 -80.22 -23.05 -4.35
C ASN A 475 -79.29 -22.13 -3.55
N VAL A 476 -78.15 -21.74 -4.15
CA VAL A 476 -77.15 -20.89 -3.49
C VAL A 476 -76.89 -19.65 -4.34
N VAL A 477 -77.12 -18.46 -3.77
CA VAL A 477 -76.89 -17.17 -4.45
C VAL A 477 -76.27 -16.19 -3.46
N ASN A 478 -75.08 -15.65 -3.74
CA ASN A 478 -74.41 -14.63 -2.91
C ASN A 478 -74.38 -14.99 -1.40
N ASN A 479 -73.90 -16.20 -1.07
CA ASN A 479 -73.88 -16.78 0.28
C ASN A 479 -75.26 -16.99 0.92
N ARG A 480 -76.36 -16.86 0.18
CA ARG A 480 -77.71 -17.18 0.67
C ARG A 480 -78.13 -18.55 0.19
N LEU A 481 -78.66 -19.35 1.12
CA LEU A 481 -79.34 -20.61 0.84
C LEU A 481 -80.82 -20.34 0.66
N ILE A 482 -81.40 -20.85 -0.42
CA ILE A 482 -82.81 -20.71 -0.76
C ILE A 482 -83.42 -22.10 -0.85
N ALA A 483 -84.29 -22.44 0.11
CA ALA A 483 -84.98 -23.73 0.14
C ALA A 483 -86.12 -23.75 -0.90
N LYS A 484 -86.13 -24.75 -1.78
CA LYS A 484 -87.11 -24.89 -2.86
C LYS A 484 -88.05 -26.07 -2.61
N ASN A 485 -87.59 -27.28 -2.90
CA ASN A 485 -88.39 -28.50 -2.81
C ASN A 485 -88.05 -29.30 -1.55
N LYS A 486 -89.02 -30.09 -1.07
CA LYS A 486 -88.82 -31.00 0.08
C LYS A 486 -87.77 -32.05 -0.28
N GLY A 487 -86.75 -32.21 0.56
CA GLY A 487 -85.67 -33.17 0.35
C GLY A 487 -84.42 -32.81 1.15
N THR A 488 -83.33 -33.51 0.89
CA THR A 488 -82.02 -33.28 1.54
C THR A 488 -80.99 -32.92 0.48
N ALA A 489 -80.26 -31.83 0.68
CA ALA A 489 -79.16 -31.42 -0.19
C ALA A 489 -77.90 -31.13 0.64
N ILE A 490 -76.72 -31.31 0.04
CA ILE A 490 -75.43 -31.00 0.66
C ILE A 490 -74.90 -29.72 0.03
N VAL A 491 -74.74 -28.68 0.84
CA VAL A 491 -74.08 -27.44 0.45
C VAL A 491 -72.58 -27.61 0.69
N ASN A 492 -71.79 -27.50 -0.37
CA ASN A 492 -70.34 -27.59 -0.35
C ASN A 492 -69.70 -26.19 -0.34
N ILE A 493 -68.87 -25.89 0.65
CA ILE A 493 -68.16 -24.62 0.81
C ILE A 493 -66.67 -24.91 0.76
N GLN A 494 -66.00 -24.39 -0.27
CA GLN A 494 -64.61 -24.69 -0.55
C GLN A 494 -63.85 -23.40 -0.87
N ASN A 495 -62.62 -23.25 -0.38
CA ASN A 495 -61.80 -22.10 -0.75
C ASN A 495 -61.13 -22.28 -2.12
N PHE A 496 -60.66 -21.22 -2.77
CA PHE A 496 -59.82 -21.31 -3.97
C PHE A 496 -58.36 -21.14 -3.55
N PRO A 497 -57.45 -22.12 -3.77
CA PRO A 497 -57.46 -23.15 -4.81
C PRO A 497 -57.85 -24.58 -4.32
N LYS A 498 -58.81 -24.71 -3.40
CA LYS A 498 -59.36 -25.97 -2.85
C LYS A 498 -58.53 -26.63 -1.75
N ARG A 499 -57.90 -25.84 -0.88
CA ARG A 499 -57.15 -26.36 0.29
C ARG A 499 -58.06 -26.86 1.41
N LYS A 500 -59.23 -26.25 1.58
CA LYS A 500 -60.21 -26.54 2.63
C LYS A 500 -61.61 -26.62 2.07
N GLU A 501 -62.39 -27.56 2.59
CA GLU A 501 -63.74 -27.86 2.19
C GLU A 501 -64.57 -28.21 3.42
N VAL A 502 -65.79 -27.68 3.51
CA VAL A 502 -66.77 -28.04 4.53
C VAL A 502 -68.12 -28.27 3.86
N LYS A 503 -68.83 -29.29 4.34
CA LYS A 503 -70.15 -29.68 3.84
C LYS A 503 -71.19 -29.41 4.90
N LEU A 504 -72.30 -28.79 4.50
CA LEU A 504 -73.47 -28.57 5.33
C LEU A 504 -74.63 -29.34 4.74
N THR A 505 -75.17 -30.29 5.49
CA THR A 505 -76.40 -30.98 5.12
C THR A 505 -77.58 -30.07 5.44
N VAL A 506 -78.46 -29.86 4.45
CA VAL A 506 -79.66 -29.03 4.57
C VAL A 506 -80.88 -29.89 4.31
N GLN A 507 -81.79 -29.95 5.28
CA GLN A 507 -83.08 -30.63 5.14
C GLN A 507 -84.19 -29.61 4.93
N VAL A 508 -84.91 -29.75 3.81
CA VAL A 508 -86.06 -28.90 3.49
C VAL A 508 -87.35 -29.66 3.78
N GLY A 509 -88.16 -29.16 4.70
CA GLY A 509 -89.41 -29.79 5.11
C GLY A 509 -90.26 -28.92 6.04
N LYS A 510 -91.55 -29.25 6.17
CA LYS A 510 -92.43 -28.59 7.16
C LYS A 510 -92.08 -29.09 8.56
N LYS A 511 -91.91 -28.21 9.56
CA LYS A 511 -91.72 -28.59 10.96
C LYS A 511 -92.80 -29.59 11.40
N LYS A 512 -92.41 -30.74 11.94
CA LYS A 512 -93.35 -31.61 12.67
C LYS A 512 -93.79 -30.86 13.94
N LYS A 513 -95.02 -30.35 14.00
CA LYS A 513 -95.63 -29.97 15.27
C LYS A 513 -95.69 -31.22 16.15
N GLY A 514 -95.03 -31.20 17.31
CA GLY A 514 -95.06 -32.32 18.26
C GLY A 514 -96.49 -32.67 18.62
N PHE A 515 -96.93 -33.87 18.23
CA PHE A 515 -98.28 -34.41 18.46
C PHE A 515 -98.41 -35.08 19.84
N PHE A 516 -97.53 -34.75 20.81
CA PHE A 516 -97.46 -35.35 22.15
C PHE A 516 -97.51 -34.31 23.27
N LYS A 517 -98.56 -33.46 23.28
CA LYS A 517 -98.95 -32.73 24.50
C LYS A 517 -100.47 -32.48 24.63
N ALA A 518 -101.29 -33.32 23.99
CA ALA A 518 -102.75 -33.24 24.04
C ALA A 518 -103.46 -34.59 24.30
N LEU A 519 -102.78 -35.58 24.87
CA LEU A 519 -103.41 -36.88 25.20
C LEU A 519 -103.03 -37.51 26.54
N PHE A 520 -102.17 -36.89 27.35
CA PHE A 520 -102.04 -37.26 28.76
C PHE A 520 -101.82 -35.98 29.59
N GLY A 521 -102.81 -35.68 30.43
CA GLY A 521 -102.59 -34.95 31.67
C GLY A 521 -101.87 -35.82 32.70
#